data_AF-A0LQI4-F1
#
_entry.id   AF-A0LQI4-F1
#
_cell.length_a   1.000
_cell.length_b   1.000
_cell.length_c   1.000
_cell.angle_alpha   90.00
_cell.angle_beta   90.00
_cell.angle_gamma   90.00
#
_symmetry.space_group_name_H-M   'P 1'
#
loop_
_entity.id
_entity.type
_entity.pdbx_description
1 polymer ?
#
loop_
_entity_poly.entity_id
_entity_poly.type
_entity_poly.pdbx_seq_one_letter_code
_entity_poly.pdbx_strand_id
1 'polypeptide(L)'
;MIVRCPQCNREYNVDERLLSPKGAMGKCKPCGIRFKIEPPGGSEQEVTCPKCGFKQVGGTECRTCGAMFDKLTTESASEPAPGAGSFTASERKPGESFGAPPPLRPLTPQAPQLRSAAGAGGSEFVIGEAISFGWQTVKANMGFFVLLTLATIVIEMIPGIFQGIIAGNSILLILIFWVISMVVQGIVTMGYVSICLAFADGRKAGFEQLFSCTPLVLSYVIATIICSLAVGIGFMLLIVPGVIFIIKLMFYTFAIVDKNMGPIESLSASWNMTRDVKMDLLLLLLLLLVINIIGAIPLGLGLLITVPVSSLACSYVYRRLQRRIEGPAAAGFAA
;
A
#
# COMPACT_ATOMS: atom_id res chain seq x y z
N MET A 1 -21.93 14.17 -26.07
CA MET A 1 -20.67 13.89 -25.34
C MET A 1 -20.97 13.46 -23.90
N ILE A 2 -20.16 12.56 -23.33
CA ILE A 2 -20.27 12.20 -21.90
C ILE A 2 -19.34 13.09 -21.10
N VAL A 3 -19.89 13.82 -20.14
CA VAL A 3 -19.14 14.72 -19.25
C VAL A 3 -19.23 14.19 -17.83
N ARG A 4 -18.10 14.14 -17.12
CA ARG A 4 -18.05 13.68 -15.74
C ARG A 4 -17.93 14.88 -14.79
N CYS A 5 -18.71 14.85 -13.72
CA CYS A 5 -18.54 15.82 -12.65
C CYS A 5 -17.20 15.61 -11.94
N PRO A 6 -16.36 16.64 -11.74
CA PRO A 6 -15.04 16.49 -11.12
C PRO A 6 -15.08 16.12 -9.63
N GLN A 7 -16.22 16.29 -8.96
CA GLN A 7 -16.35 16.01 -7.52
C GLN A 7 -16.96 14.63 -7.23
N CYS A 8 -18.06 14.28 -7.91
CA CYS A 8 -18.79 13.04 -7.63
C CYS A 8 -18.66 11.98 -8.74
N ASN A 9 -17.88 12.27 -9.78
CA ASN A 9 -17.62 11.42 -10.94
C ASN A 9 -18.88 10.91 -11.67
N ARG A 10 -20.02 11.59 -11.48
CA ARG A 10 -21.27 11.22 -12.15
C ARG A 10 -21.25 11.68 -13.61
N GLU A 11 -21.72 10.80 -14.48
CA GLU A 11 -21.79 11.02 -15.92
C GLU A 11 -23.06 11.76 -16.33
N TYR A 12 -22.89 12.73 -17.23
CA TYR A 12 -23.96 13.48 -17.87
C TYR A 12 -23.81 13.35 -19.38
N ASN A 13 -24.88 12.97 -20.06
CA ASN A 13 -24.92 13.03 -21.51
C ASN A 13 -25.35 14.44 -21.91
N VAL A 14 -24.46 15.15 -22.60
CA VAL A 14 -24.70 16.52 -23.05
C VAL A 14 -24.73 16.52 -24.58
N ASP A 15 -25.83 17.02 -25.14
CA ASP A 15 -25.96 17.18 -26.58
C ASP A 15 -25.00 18.25 -27.08
N GLU A 16 -24.10 17.83 -27.94
CA GLU A 16 -22.99 18.64 -28.46
C GLU A 16 -23.48 19.84 -29.28
N ARG A 17 -24.61 19.68 -29.97
CA ARG A 17 -25.27 20.71 -30.77
C ARG A 17 -25.77 21.90 -29.95
N LEU A 18 -25.88 21.75 -28.62
CA LEU A 18 -26.37 22.77 -27.70
C LEU A 18 -25.25 23.50 -26.96
N LEU A 19 -23.97 23.13 -27.16
CA LEU A 19 -22.84 23.84 -26.56
C LEU A 19 -22.43 25.05 -27.39
N SER A 20 -22.22 26.18 -26.72
CA SER A 20 -21.54 27.33 -27.31
C SER A 20 -20.08 26.99 -27.61
N PRO A 21 -19.46 27.54 -28.68
CA PRO A 21 -18.04 27.31 -29.00
C PRO A 21 -17.06 27.73 -27.88
N LYS A 22 -17.49 28.53 -26.91
CA LYS A 22 -16.69 28.91 -25.72
C LYS A 22 -16.85 27.93 -24.53
N GLY A 23 -17.60 26.85 -24.70
CA GLY A 23 -18.05 25.95 -23.64
C GLY A 23 -19.27 26.48 -22.88
N ALA A 24 -19.82 25.65 -21.99
CA ALA A 24 -20.99 25.97 -21.18
C ALA A 24 -20.74 25.67 -19.70
N MET A 25 -21.40 26.37 -18.77
CA MET A 25 -21.36 25.98 -17.35
C MET A 25 -22.50 25.01 -17.03
N GLY A 26 -22.15 23.83 -16.53
CA GLY A 26 -23.11 22.84 -16.01
C GLY A 26 -23.15 22.86 -14.49
N LYS A 27 -24.33 22.60 -13.90
CA LYS A 27 -24.49 22.38 -12.45
C LYS A 27 -24.80 20.91 -12.19
N CYS A 28 -23.99 20.28 -11.35
CA CYS A 28 -24.22 18.92 -10.83
C CYS A 28 -25.45 18.92 -9.89
N LYS A 29 -26.51 18.16 -10.20
CA LYS A 29 -27.67 17.98 -9.31
C LYS A 29 -27.32 17.45 -7.90
N PRO A 30 -26.59 16.32 -7.76
CA PRO A 30 -26.36 15.72 -6.43
C PRO A 30 -25.33 16.45 -5.58
N CYS A 31 -24.33 17.08 -6.21
CA CYS A 31 -23.22 17.71 -5.50
C CYS A 31 -23.27 19.24 -5.52
N GLY A 32 -24.17 19.84 -6.31
CA GLY A 32 -24.38 21.28 -6.37
C GLY A 32 -23.30 22.10 -7.10
N ILE A 33 -22.13 21.52 -7.39
CA ILE A 33 -21.01 22.24 -7.99
C ILE A 33 -21.31 22.68 -9.42
N ARG A 34 -20.88 23.90 -9.78
CA ARG A 34 -20.87 24.39 -11.16
C ARG A 34 -19.49 24.15 -11.76
N PHE A 35 -19.43 23.54 -12.94
CA PHE A 35 -18.19 23.27 -13.64
C PHE A 35 -18.33 23.58 -15.13
N LYS A 36 -17.23 23.98 -15.76
CA LYS A 36 -17.19 24.32 -17.18
C LYS A 36 -17.14 23.03 -18.00
N ILE A 37 -17.95 22.96 -19.03
CA ILE A 37 -18.01 21.90 -20.02
C ILE A 37 -17.38 22.46 -21.29
N GLU A 38 -16.22 21.95 -21.64
CA GLU A 38 -15.51 22.33 -22.85
C GLU A 38 -16.04 21.53 -24.04
N PRO A 39 -16.22 22.16 -25.22
CA PRO A 39 -16.66 21.45 -26.39
C PRO A 39 -15.59 20.43 -26.82
N PRO A 40 -15.98 19.26 -27.34
CA PRO A 40 -15.03 18.33 -27.92
C PRO A 40 -14.43 18.98 -29.17
N GLY A 41 -13.11 19.14 -29.20
CA GLY A 41 -12.41 19.81 -30.31
C GLY A 41 -11.86 21.19 -29.99
N GLY A 42 -11.30 21.39 -28.78
CA GLY A 42 -10.34 22.47 -28.52
C GLY A 42 -9.06 22.29 -29.34
N SER A 43 -9.10 22.72 -30.60
CA SER A 43 -7.99 22.92 -31.55
C SER A 43 -6.73 22.08 -31.36
N GLU A 44 -6.85 20.76 -31.53
CA GLU A 44 -5.70 19.91 -31.90
C GLU A 44 -5.40 20.16 -33.39
N GLN A 45 -4.74 21.27 -33.71
CA GLN A 45 -4.23 21.50 -35.06
C GLN A 45 -3.04 20.56 -35.30
N GLU A 46 -3.22 19.59 -36.20
CA GLU A 46 -2.17 18.68 -36.65
C GLU A 46 -1.18 19.47 -37.52
N VAL A 47 0.05 19.63 -37.03
CA VAL A 47 1.12 20.36 -37.69
C VAL A 47 2.08 19.35 -38.30
N THR A 48 2.39 19.50 -39.59
CA THR A 48 3.38 18.65 -40.27
C THR A 48 4.72 19.36 -40.26
N CYS A 49 5.77 18.68 -39.78
CA CYS A 49 7.11 19.26 -39.74
C CYS A 49 7.68 19.44 -41.16
N PRO A 50 8.09 20.66 -41.57
CA PRO A 50 8.65 20.89 -42.90
C PRO A 50 10.01 20.24 -43.13
N LYS A 51 10.73 19.90 -42.04
CA LYS A 51 12.08 19.32 -42.13
C LYS A 51 12.08 17.79 -42.29
N CYS A 52 11.16 17.10 -41.63
CA CYS A 52 11.13 15.62 -41.63
C CYS A 52 9.80 15.01 -42.05
N GLY A 53 8.78 15.82 -42.34
CA GLY A 53 7.44 15.35 -42.74
C GLY A 53 6.63 14.70 -41.63
N PHE A 54 7.13 14.70 -40.38
CA PHE A 54 6.44 14.09 -39.25
C PHE A 54 5.21 14.91 -38.84
N LYS A 55 4.06 14.25 -38.75
CA LYS A 55 2.81 14.87 -38.30
C LYS A 55 2.68 14.76 -36.79
N GLN A 56 2.40 15.88 -36.12
CA GLN A 56 2.22 15.91 -34.68
C GLN A 56 1.15 16.91 -34.28
N VAL A 57 0.55 16.69 -33.12
CA VAL A 57 -0.51 17.54 -32.60
C VAL A 57 0.10 18.66 -31.75
N GLY A 58 0.20 19.86 -32.32
CA GLY A 58 0.74 21.06 -31.65
C GLY A 58 2.19 20.97 -31.13
N GLY A 59 2.74 22.11 -30.69
CA GLY A 59 4.08 22.22 -30.10
C GLY A 59 4.98 23.23 -30.82
N THR A 60 5.89 23.88 -30.08
CA THR A 60 6.84 24.87 -30.61
C THR A 60 8.07 24.23 -31.26
N GLU A 61 8.24 22.91 -31.11
CA GLU A 61 9.33 22.12 -31.70
C GLU A 61 8.85 20.75 -32.18
N CYS A 62 9.54 20.21 -33.19
CA CYS A 62 9.25 18.86 -33.71
C CYS A 62 9.82 17.78 -32.79
N ARG A 63 8.98 16.85 -32.32
CA ARG A 63 9.39 15.75 -31.43
C ARG A 63 10.41 14.80 -32.04
N THR A 64 10.47 14.72 -33.36
CA THR A 64 11.34 13.76 -34.06
C THR A 64 12.69 14.36 -34.43
N CYS A 65 12.73 15.62 -34.88
CA CYS A 65 13.95 16.23 -35.41
C CYS A 65 14.41 17.51 -34.69
N GLY A 66 13.64 17.99 -33.70
CA GLY A 66 13.98 19.17 -32.91
C GLY A 66 13.88 20.51 -33.66
N ALA A 67 13.28 20.54 -34.85
CA ALA A 67 13.09 21.80 -35.58
C ALA A 67 12.05 22.68 -34.86
N MET A 68 12.41 23.94 -34.57
CA MET A 68 11.47 24.92 -34.03
C MET A 68 10.53 25.46 -35.11
N PHE A 69 9.26 25.63 -34.78
CA PHE A 69 8.28 26.25 -35.67
C PHE A 69 8.29 27.77 -35.44
N ASP A 70 9.03 28.50 -36.27
CA ASP A 70 9.00 29.96 -36.22
C ASP A 70 7.67 30.51 -36.76
N LYS A 71 7.10 31.42 -35.95
CA LYS A 71 5.78 32.05 -36.04
C LYS A 71 5.30 32.43 -37.45
N LEU A 72 4.16 31.88 -37.88
CA LEU A 72 3.21 32.36 -38.89
C LEU A 72 1.90 31.56 -38.62
N THR A 73 0.69 32.06 -38.40
CA THR A 73 0.04 33.37 -38.63
C THR A 73 -1.14 33.53 -37.67
N THR A 74 -1.20 34.68 -37.00
CA THR A 74 -2.42 35.34 -36.52
C THR A 74 -3.14 36.00 -37.69
N GLU A 75 -4.43 35.69 -37.88
CA GLU A 75 -5.50 36.46 -38.56
C GLU A 75 -6.75 35.57 -38.44
N SER A 76 -7.98 35.96 -38.09
CA SER A 76 -8.76 37.19 -38.17
C SER A 76 -10.03 36.97 -37.30
N ALA A 77 -10.24 37.75 -36.24
CA ALA A 77 -11.27 38.79 -36.05
C ALA A 77 -12.77 38.37 -35.95
N SER A 78 -13.41 38.86 -34.87
CA SER A 78 -14.75 39.50 -34.76
C SER A 78 -15.78 38.93 -33.74
N GLU A 79 -16.23 39.80 -32.83
CA GLU A 79 -17.36 39.73 -31.86
C GLU A 79 -18.74 39.98 -32.56
N PRO A 80 -19.96 40.01 -31.91
CA PRO A 80 -20.36 39.96 -30.48
C PRO A 80 -21.58 39.01 -30.13
N ALA A 81 -22.06 39.13 -28.86
CA ALA A 81 -23.04 38.38 -28.01
C ALA A 81 -24.51 38.13 -28.55
N PRO A 82 -25.53 37.60 -27.80
CA PRO A 82 -25.63 37.14 -26.39
C PRO A 82 -26.41 35.80 -26.15
N GLY A 83 -26.54 35.36 -24.89
CA GLY A 83 -27.59 34.42 -24.46
C GLY A 83 -27.17 33.32 -23.48
N ALA A 84 -27.23 33.59 -22.18
CA ALA A 84 -27.04 32.60 -21.13
C ALA A 84 -28.26 31.65 -21.05
N GLY A 85 -28.10 30.41 -21.49
CA GLY A 85 -29.08 29.33 -21.31
C GLY A 85 -28.57 28.30 -20.31
N SER A 86 -29.22 28.17 -19.15
CA SER A 86 -29.02 27.06 -18.23
C SER A 86 -29.78 25.83 -18.73
N PHE A 87 -29.11 24.71 -18.96
CA PHE A 87 -29.76 23.46 -19.35
C PHE A 87 -29.87 22.48 -18.17
N THR A 88 -30.98 21.77 -18.09
CA THR A 88 -31.18 20.65 -17.16
C THR A 88 -30.96 19.34 -17.92
N ALA A 89 -29.92 18.58 -17.54
CA ALA A 89 -29.65 17.28 -18.14
C ALA A 89 -30.66 16.23 -17.65
N SER A 90 -31.17 15.44 -18.59
CA SER A 90 -32.13 14.34 -18.35
C SER A 90 -31.38 13.06 -17.93
N GLU A 91 -31.88 12.40 -16.88
CA GLU A 91 -31.27 11.21 -16.25
C GLU A 91 -31.70 9.92 -16.96
N ARG A 92 -30.78 8.95 -17.16
CA ARG A 92 -31.15 7.55 -17.52
C ARG A 92 -30.78 6.58 -16.41
N LYS A 93 -31.64 5.59 -16.21
CA LYS A 93 -31.48 4.41 -15.35
C LYS A 93 -30.67 3.29 -16.05
N PRO A 94 -30.10 2.32 -15.31
CA PRO A 94 -29.19 1.32 -15.84
C PRO A 94 -29.93 0.12 -16.45
N GLY A 95 -29.46 -0.35 -17.62
CA GLY A 95 -29.77 -1.66 -18.19
C GLY A 95 -30.49 -1.64 -19.53
N GLU A 96 -29.74 -1.67 -20.65
CA GLU A 96 -30.16 -2.27 -21.92
C GLU A 96 -28.92 -2.48 -22.83
N SER A 97 -28.88 -3.63 -23.50
CA SER A 97 -27.76 -4.24 -24.26
C SER A 97 -27.49 -3.56 -25.61
N PHE A 98 -26.43 -3.86 -26.37
CA PHE A 98 -26.29 -5.04 -27.25
C PHE A 98 -24.81 -5.36 -27.55
N GLY A 99 -24.53 -6.66 -27.72
CA GLY A 99 -23.18 -7.22 -27.87
C GLY A 99 -22.49 -6.99 -29.22
N ALA A 100 -21.17 -7.17 -29.20
CA ALA A 100 -20.30 -7.24 -30.37
C ALA A 100 -19.43 -8.52 -30.27
N PRO A 101 -19.07 -9.16 -31.40
CA PRO A 101 -18.30 -10.41 -31.41
C PRO A 101 -16.86 -10.19 -30.89
N PRO A 102 -16.23 -11.22 -30.28
CA PRO A 102 -14.96 -11.04 -29.57
C PRO A 102 -13.77 -10.86 -30.53
N PRO A 103 -12.83 -9.94 -30.24
CA PRO A 103 -11.58 -9.88 -30.97
C PRO A 103 -10.64 -11.03 -30.57
N LEU A 104 -9.91 -11.57 -31.55
CA LEU A 104 -8.91 -12.63 -31.39
C LEU A 104 -7.75 -12.18 -30.49
N ARG A 105 -7.39 -13.01 -29.51
CA ARG A 105 -6.32 -12.76 -28.52
C ARG A 105 -4.93 -13.08 -29.09
N PRO A 106 -3.91 -12.24 -28.86
CA PRO A 106 -2.51 -12.63 -28.98
C PRO A 106 -2.14 -13.65 -27.89
N LEU A 107 -1.43 -14.72 -28.28
CA LEU A 107 -0.84 -15.70 -27.36
C LEU A 107 0.39 -15.08 -26.68
N THR A 108 0.23 -14.58 -25.45
CA THR A 108 1.35 -14.33 -24.54
C THR A 108 1.48 -15.51 -23.55
N PRO A 109 2.70 -15.95 -23.21
CA PRO A 109 2.90 -16.98 -22.19
C PRO A 109 2.48 -16.44 -20.82
N GLN A 110 1.32 -16.86 -20.32
CA GLN A 110 0.85 -16.51 -18.98
C GLN A 110 1.49 -17.45 -17.95
N ALA A 111 2.21 -16.88 -16.99
CA ALA A 111 2.45 -17.50 -15.69
C ALA A 111 1.09 -17.85 -15.02
N PRO A 112 1.03 -18.86 -14.14
CA PRO A 112 -0.25 -19.42 -13.66
C PRO A 112 -1.06 -18.37 -12.88
N GLN A 113 -2.05 -17.76 -13.54
CA GLN A 113 -3.04 -16.91 -12.89
C GLN A 113 -4.07 -17.81 -12.23
N LEU A 114 -3.87 -18.10 -10.95
CA LEU A 114 -4.84 -18.79 -10.11
C LEU A 114 -6.10 -17.93 -10.04
N ARG A 115 -7.16 -18.38 -10.72
CA ARG A 115 -8.51 -17.82 -10.65
C ARG A 115 -8.95 -17.72 -9.18
N SER A 116 -9.15 -16.50 -8.68
CA SER A 116 -9.88 -16.28 -7.43
C SER A 116 -11.30 -16.82 -7.59
N ALA A 117 -11.59 -17.91 -6.89
CA ALA A 117 -12.94 -18.38 -6.70
C ALA A 117 -13.69 -17.34 -5.85
N ALA A 118 -14.61 -16.62 -6.47
CA ALA A 118 -15.61 -15.85 -5.77
C ALA A 118 -16.52 -16.79 -4.99
N GLY A 119 -16.54 -16.66 -3.66
CA GLY A 119 -17.49 -17.36 -2.81
C GLY A 119 -17.17 -17.28 -1.32
N ALA A 120 -18.06 -16.61 -0.58
CA ALA A 120 -18.23 -16.53 0.88
C ALA A 120 -17.60 -15.31 1.59
N GLY A 121 -18.50 -14.42 2.06
CA GLY A 121 -18.28 -13.40 3.11
C GLY A 121 -16.88 -12.81 3.19
N GLY A 122 -16.62 -11.80 2.37
CA GLY A 122 -15.27 -11.29 2.11
C GLY A 122 -14.56 -10.77 3.35
N SER A 123 -13.66 -11.59 3.90
CA SER A 123 -12.54 -11.10 4.69
C SER A 123 -11.71 -10.15 3.80
N GLU A 124 -11.30 -9.01 4.35
CA GLU A 124 -10.70 -7.91 3.55
C GLU A 124 -9.39 -8.34 2.86
N PHE A 125 -8.76 -9.37 3.42
CA PHE A 125 -7.72 -10.18 2.81
C PHE A 125 -8.04 -11.67 3.01
N VAL A 126 -7.62 -12.51 2.07
CA VAL A 126 -7.76 -13.96 2.22
C VAL A 126 -6.58 -14.43 3.08
N ILE A 127 -6.85 -14.87 4.31
CA ILE A 127 -5.83 -15.34 5.25
C ILE A 127 -4.96 -16.45 4.63
N GLY A 128 -5.59 -17.35 3.84
CA GLY A 128 -4.90 -18.40 3.11
C GLY A 128 -3.89 -17.87 2.08
N GLU A 129 -4.18 -16.75 1.41
CA GLU A 129 -3.24 -16.11 0.47
C GLU A 129 -2.03 -15.54 1.21
N ALA A 130 -2.23 -14.92 2.38
CA ALA A 130 -1.15 -14.38 3.19
C ALA A 130 -0.19 -15.48 3.67
N ILE A 131 -0.73 -16.59 4.18
CA ILE A 131 0.07 -17.73 4.64
C ILE A 131 0.76 -18.43 3.47
N SER A 132 0.03 -18.61 2.35
CA SER A 132 0.61 -19.19 1.13
C SER A 132 1.74 -18.31 0.59
N PHE A 133 1.59 -16.98 0.61
CA PHE A 133 2.64 -16.04 0.24
C PHE A 133 3.89 -16.22 1.11
N GLY A 134 3.73 -16.26 2.43
CA GLY A 134 4.83 -16.50 3.36
C GLY A 134 5.53 -17.84 3.09
N TRP A 135 4.74 -18.92 2.95
CA TRP A 135 5.25 -20.26 2.67
C TRP A 135 6.03 -20.35 1.35
N GLN A 136 5.47 -19.81 0.26
CA GLN A 136 6.11 -19.82 -1.05
C GLN A 136 7.40 -18.99 -1.06
N THR A 137 7.40 -17.83 -0.40
CA THR A 137 8.56 -16.94 -0.32
C THR A 137 9.71 -17.56 0.48
N VAL A 138 9.40 -18.19 1.63
CA VAL A 138 10.39 -18.95 2.40
C VAL A 138 10.91 -20.13 1.61
N LYS A 139 10.03 -20.91 0.95
CA LYS A 139 10.46 -22.06 0.15
C LYS A 139 11.37 -21.65 -1.02
N ALA A 140 11.09 -20.53 -1.68
CA ALA A 140 11.92 -20.01 -2.77
C ALA A 140 13.31 -19.52 -2.30
N ASN A 141 13.42 -19.08 -1.04
CA ASN A 141 14.65 -18.51 -0.46
C ASN A 141 15.05 -19.22 0.85
N MET A 142 14.89 -20.54 0.90
CA MET A 142 14.90 -21.30 2.14
C MET A 142 16.20 -21.14 2.93
N GLY A 143 17.35 -21.24 2.26
CA GLY A 143 18.65 -21.08 2.90
C GLY A 143 18.85 -19.70 3.53
N PHE A 144 18.35 -18.64 2.88
CA PHE A 144 18.42 -17.28 3.40
C PHE A 144 17.57 -17.13 4.66
N PHE A 145 16.30 -17.55 4.64
CA PHE A 145 15.41 -17.41 5.80
C PHE A 145 15.78 -18.29 6.98
N VAL A 146 16.24 -19.52 6.73
CA VAL A 146 16.75 -20.39 7.81
C VAL A 146 17.97 -19.78 8.46
N LEU A 147 18.93 -19.28 7.68
CA LEU A 147 20.11 -18.61 8.22
C LEU A 147 19.75 -17.30 8.94
N LEU A 148 18.80 -16.53 8.39
CA LEU A 148 18.28 -15.31 9.01
C LEU A 148 17.66 -15.59 10.36
N THR A 149 16.74 -16.55 10.44
CA THR A 149 16.09 -16.92 11.70
C THR A 149 17.06 -17.55 12.70
N LEU A 150 18.03 -18.35 12.25
CA LEU A 150 19.08 -18.87 13.12
C LEU A 150 19.94 -17.73 13.69
N ALA A 151 20.33 -16.77 12.84
CA ALA A 151 21.11 -15.60 13.27
C ALA A 151 20.33 -14.75 14.29
N THR A 152 19.03 -14.50 14.08
CA THR A 152 18.22 -13.76 15.05
C THR A 152 18.10 -14.50 16.37
N ILE A 153 17.90 -15.83 16.37
CA ILE A 153 17.85 -16.64 17.60
C ILE A 153 19.18 -16.53 18.37
N VAL A 154 20.32 -16.66 17.68
CA VAL A 154 21.64 -16.55 18.32
C VAL A 154 21.82 -15.17 18.94
N ILE A 155 21.44 -14.10 18.23
CA ILE A 155 21.53 -12.73 18.75
C ILE A 155 20.63 -12.53 19.97
N GLU A 156 19.42 -13.09 19.97
CA GLU A 156 18.47 -13.03 21.08
C GLU A 156 18.92 -13.83 22.30
N MET A 157 19.72 -14.88 22.12
CA MET A 157 20.28 -15.67 23.22
C MET A 157 21.41 -14.94 23.96
N ILE A 158 22.15 -14.04 23.30
CA ILE A 158 23.29 -13.32 23.90
C ILE A 158 22.89 -12.60 25.20
N PRO A 159 21.79 -11.81 25.23
CA PRO A 159 21.28 -11.23 26.46
C PRO A 159 21.08 -12.21 27.62
N GLY A 160 20.41 -13.33 27.37
CA GLY A 160 20.09 -14.32 28.40
C GLY A 160 21.33 -15.01 28.96
N ILE A 161 22.28 -15.39 28.08
CA ILE A 161 23.55 -16.01 28.48
C ILE A 161 24.36 -15.04 29.35
N PHE A 162 24.46 -13.79 28.92
CA PHE A 162 25.24 -12.78 29.63
C PHE A 162 24.64 -12.45 31.00
N GLN A 163 23.30 -12.40 31.12
CA GLN A 163 22.60 -12.30 32.41
C GLN A 163 22.87 -13.49 33.33
N GLY A 164 22.95 -14.70 32.79
CA GLY A 164 23.27 -15.90 33.59
C GLY A 164 24.71 -15.94 34.10
N ILE A 165 25.66 -15.40 33.32
CA ILE A 165 27.10 -15.33 33.68
C ILE A 165 27.35 -14.19 34.67
N ILE A 166 26.78 -13.01 34.40
CA ILE A 166 26.81 -11.88 35.32
C ILE A 166 25.71 -12.10 36.35
N ALA A 167 25.97 -13.02 37.29
CA ALA A 167 25.21 -13.16 38.52
C ALA A 167 25.41 -11.92 39.41
N GLY A 168 24.98 -10.76 38.92
CA GLY A 168 25.08 -9.49 39.60
C GLY A 168 23.84 -9.25 40.44
N ASN A 169 23.99 -9.22 41.77
CA ASN A 169 22.91 -8.79 42.68
C ASN A 169 22.67 -7.27 42.63
N SER A 170 23.35 -6.54 41.75
CA SER A 170 23.22 -5.09 41.60
C SER A 170 22.08 -4.75 40.65
N ILE A 171 20.96 -4.28 41.22
CA ILE A 171 19.78 -3.79 40.47
C ILE A 171 20.16 -2.85 39.33
N LEU A 172 21.17 -1.99 39.52
CA LEU A 172 21.64 -1.03 38.54
C LEU A 172 22.25 -1.70 37.30
N LEU A 173 23.04 -2.76 37.47
CA LEU A 173 23.62 -3.52 36.35
C LEU A 173 22.54 -4.28 35.57
N ILE A 174 21.55 -4.84 36.27
CA ILE A 174 20.40 -5.50 35.66
C ILE A 174 19.62 -4.50 34.79
N LEU A 175 19.33 -3.30 35.30
CA LEU A 175 18.62 -2.26 34.55
C LEU A 175 19.40 -1.78 33.32
N ILE A 176 20.70 -1.51 33.45
CA ILE A 176 21.54 -1.10 32.31
C ILE A 176 21.51 -2.18 31.23
N PHE A 177 21.69 -3.44 31.61
CA PHE A 177 21.70 -4.54 30.66
C PHE A 177 20.34 -4.77 30.00
N TRP A 178 19.25 -4.61 30.76
CA TRP A 178 17.89 -4.68 30.23
C TRP A 178 17.66 -3.62 29.15
N VAL A 179 18.09 -2.37 29.39
CA VAL A 179 17.99 -1.29 28.39
C VAL A 179 18.82 -1.60 27.15
N ILE A 180 20.06 -2.06 27.32
CA ILE A 180 20.93 -2.46 26.18
C ILE A 180 20.27 -3.58 25.37
N SER A 181 19.74 -4.60 26.04
CA SER A 181 19.07 -5.73 25.40
C SER A 181 17.85 -5.30 24.62
N MET A 182 17.04 -4.40 25.18
CA MET A 182 15.86 -3.84 24.50
C MET A 182 16.26 -3.08 23.22
N VAL A 183 17.35 -2.31 23.26
CA VAL A 183 17.86 -1.58 22.08
C VAL A 183 18.34 -2.55 21.00
N VAL A 184 19.14 -3.55 21.37
CA VAL A 184 19.66 -4.56 20.43
C VAL A 184 18.52 -5.34 19.78
N GLN A 185 17.55 -5.82 20.58
CA GLN A 185 16.37 -6.53 20.07
C GLN A 185 15.53 -5.64 19.15
N GLY A 186 15.40 -4.35 19.48
CA GLY A 186 14.68 -3.39 18.63
C GLY A 186 15.32 -3.21 17.25
N ILE A 187 16.66 -3.13 17.18
CA ILE A 187 17.39 -3.07 15.91
C ILE A 187 17.10 -4.32 15.08
N VAL A 188 17.28 -5.51 15.67
CA VAL A 188 17.06 -6.79 14.98
C VAL A 188 15.63 -6.91 14.50
N THR A 189 14.65 -6.58 15.34
CA THR A 189 13.21 -6.66 15.02
C THR A 189 12.85 -5.75 13.84
N MET A 190 13.29 -4.49 13.87
CA MET A 190 13.03 -3.55 12.76
C MET A 190 13.70 -3.99 11.46
N GLY A 191 14.96 -4.44 11.53
CA GLY A 191 15.69 -4.96 10.39
C GLY A 191 15.01 -6.19 9.78
N TYR A 192 14.53 -7.10 10.63
CA TYR A 192 13.79 -8.29 10.22
C TYR A 192 12.49 -7.93 9.50
N VAL A 193 11.74 -6.97 10.05
CA VAL A 193 10.53 -6.43 9.41
C VAL A 193 10.86 -5.75 8.07
N SER A 194 11.97 -5.01 7.99
CA SER A 194 12.44 -4.37 6.75
C SER A 194 12.73 -5.40 5.65
N ILE A 195 13.39 -6.51 6.00
CA ILE A 195 13.62 -7.63 5.10
C ILE A 195 12.29 -8.23 4.64
N CYS A 196 11.37 -8.52 5.57
CA CYS A 196 10.06 -9.09 5.23
C CYS A 196 9.23 -8.17 4.32
N LEU A 197 9.32 -6.85 4.51
CA LEU A 197 8.69 -5.85 3.63
C LEU A 197 9.36 -5.82 2.25
N ALA A 198 10.69 -5.87 2.18
CA ALA A 198 11.41 -5.92 0.91
C ALA A 198 11.00 -7.15 0.06
N PHE A 199 10.90 -8.33 0.69
CA PHE A 199 10.40 -9.53 0.00
C PHE A 199 8.92 -9.41 -0.39
N ALA A 200 8.09 -8.75 0.43
CA ALA A 200 6.69 -8.44 0.06
C ALA A 200 6.60 -7.48 -1.13
N ASP A 201 7.59 -6.62 -1.32
CA ASP A 201 7.72 -5.70 -2.46
C ASP A 201 8.37 -6.37 -3.70
N GLY A 202 8.74 -7.65 -3.61
CA GLY A 202 9.46 -8.35 -4.69
C GLY A 202 10.94 -7.96 -4.82
N ARG A 203 11.51 -7.26 -3.83
CA ARG A 203 12.93 -6.92 -3.77
C ARG A 203 13.70 -8.01 -3.02
N LYS A 204 14.97 -8.22 -3.39
CA LYS A 204 15.89 -9.06 -2.63
C LYS A 204 16.53 -8.22 -1.53
N ALA A 205 16.55 -8.74 -0.31
CA ALA A 205 17.22 -8.11 0.83
C ALA A 205 18.39 -8.98 1.30
N GLY A 206 19.45 -8.32 1.77
CA GLY A 206 20.63 -8.95 2.38
C GLY A 206 20.65 -8.81 3.90
N PHE A 207 21.63 -9.45 4.56
CA PHE A 207 21.82 -9.35 6.01
C PHE A 207 22.18 -7.94 6.49
N GLU A 208 22.80 -7.13 5.63
CA GLU A 208 23.12 -5.72 5.94
C GLU A 208 21.85 -4.90 6.27
N GLN A 209 20.71 -5.29 5.69
CA GLN A 209 19.42 -4.64 5.94
C GLN A 209 18.88 -4.89 7.36
N LEU A 210 19.44 -5.84 8.11
CA LEU A 210 19.12 -5.98 9.55
C LEU A 210 19.50 -4.73 10.34
N PHE A 211 20.54 -4.02 9.93
CA PHE A 211 21.07 -2.85 10.64
C PHE A 211 20.75 -1.52 9.94
N SER A 212 20.05 -1.55 8.80
CA SER A 212 19.73 -0.31 8.06
C SER A 212 18.76 0.62 8.80
N CYS A 213 17.97 0.07 9.74
CA CYS A 213 16.97 0.83 10.50
C CYS A 213 17.51 1.40 11.82
N THR A 214 18.83 1.38 12.05
CA THR A 214 19.47 1.94 13.25
C THR A 214 19.07 3.40 13.58
N PRO A 215 18.91 4.34 12.62
CA PRO A 215 18.49 5.70 12.98
C PRO A 215 17.05 5.80 13.51
N LEU A 216 16.20 4.79 13.25
CA LEU A 216 14.81 4.76 13.70
C LEU A 216 14.63 4.12 15.09
N VAL A 217 15.70 3.63 15.70
CA VAL A 217 15.66 2.89 16.97
C VAL A 217 15.02 3.70 18.08
N LEU A 218 15.28 5.00 18.14
CA LEU A 218 14.69 5.85 19.17
C LEU A 218 13.15 5.92 19.03
N SER A 219 12.66 6.11 17.79
CA SER A 219 11.21 6.09 17.50
C SER A 219 10.60 4.74 17.84
N TYR A 220 11.26 3.64 17.50
CA TYR A 220 10.81 2.29 17.83
C TYR A 220 10.77 2.02 19.33
N VAL A 221 11.82 2.39 20.07
CA VAL A 221 11.90 2.19 21.52
C VAL A 221 10.78 2.95 22.22
N ILE A 222 10.58 4.23 21.88
CA ILE A 222 9.50 5.04 22.48
C ILE A 222 8.13 4.44 22.13
N ALA A 223 7.90 4.06 20.86
CA ALA A 223 6.64 3.43 20.46
C ALA A 223 6.40 2.09 21.18
N THR A 224 7.45 1.29 21.36
CA THR A 224 7.40 -0.02 22.04
C THR A 224 7.08 0.15 23.52
N ILE A 225 7.66 1.14 24.20
CA ILE A 225 7.34 1.45 25.60
C ILE A 225 5.88 1.88 25.75
N ILE A 226 5.39 2.77 24.88
CA ILE A 226 3.98 3.20 24.91
C ILE A 226 3.05 2.02 24.62
N CYS A 227 3.40 1.19 23.63
CA CYS A 227 2.65 0.00 23.27
C CYS A 227 2.64 -1.03 24.42
N SER A 228 3.77 -1.29 25.07
CA SER A 228 3.86 -2.27 26.15
C SER A 228 3.09 -1.81 27.39
N LEU A 229 3.09 -0.51 27.70
CA LEU A 229 2.24 0.07 28.74
C LEU A 229 0.75 -0.06 28.40
N ALA A 230 0.35 0.28 27.17
CA ALA A 230 -1.04 0.16 26.74
C ALA A 230 -1.55 -1.29 26.77
N VAL A 231 -0.74 -2.23 26.25
CA VAL A 231 -1.05 -3.67 26.26
C VAL A 231 -1.05 -4.21 27.70
N GLY A 232 -0.09 -3.81 28.54
CA GLY A 232 0.01 -4.21 29.94
C GLY A 232 -1.17 -3.74 30.77
N ILE A 233 -1.57 -2.47 30.63
CA ILE A 233 -2.80 -1.92 31.24
C ILE A 233 -4.02 -2.67 30.71
N GLY A 234 -4.07 -2.95 29.40
CA GLY A 234 -5.10 -3.77 28.79
C GLY A 234 -5.28 -5.10 29.51
N PHE A 235 -4.20 -5.89 29.63
CA PHE A 235 -4.24 -7.18 30.33
C PHE A 235 -4.51 -7.05 31.84
N MET A 236 -4.07 -5.97 32.49
CA MET A 236 -4.33 -5.72 33.91
C MET A 236 -5.81 -5.43 34.17
N LEU A 237 -6.51 -4.79 33.23
CA LEU A 237 -7.95 -4.62 33.29
C LEU A 237 -8.66 -5.95 33.02
N LEU A 238 -8.42 -6.59 31.87
CA LEU A 238 -8.97 -7.91 31.48
C LEU A 238 -8.18 -8.51 30.29
N ILE A 239 -8.32 -9.82 30.04
CA ILE A 239 -7.68 -10.49 28.87
C ILE A 239 -8.14 -9.88 27.54
N VAL A 240 -9.44 -9.61 27.40
CA VAL A 240 -10.06 -9.09 26.16
C VAL A 240 -9.45 -7.74 25.70
N PRO A 241 -9.38 -6.69 26.55
CA PRO A 241 -8.75 -5.42 26.16
C PRO A 241 -7.26 -5.58 25.80
N GLY A 242 -6.50 -6.45 26.49
CA GLY A 242 -5.11 -6.74 26.12
C GLY A 242 -4.98 -7.27 24.69
N VAL A 243 -5.80 -8.26 24.30
CA VAL A 243 -5.82 -8.82 22.94
C VAL A 243 -6.23 -7.76 21.90
N ILE A 244 -7.20 -6.89 22.22
CA ILE A 244 -7.59 -5.80 21.34
C ILE A 244 -6.42 -4.86 21.08
N PHE A 245 -5.65 -4.47 22.11
CA PHE A 245 -4.47 -3.62 21.94
C PHE A 245 -3.39 -4.27 21.08
N ILE A 246 -3.13 -5.57 21.25
CA ILE A 246 -2.19 -6.32 20.39
C ILE A 246 -2.59 -6.20 18.93
N ILE A 247 -3.85 -6.50 18.60
CA ILE A 247 -4.34 -6.43 17.21
C ILE A 247 -4.24 -5.01 16.67
N LYS A 248 -4.62 -4.02 17.49
CA LYS A 248 -4.61 -2.62 17.09
C LYS A 248 -3.23 -2.08 16.79
N LEU A 249 -2.23 -2.52 17.54
CA LEU A 249 -0.87 -1.99 17.49
C LEU A 249 0.09 -2.90 16.72
N MET A 250 -0.31 -4.10 16.28
CA MET A 250 0.61 -5.06 15.64
C MET A 250 1.40 -4.51 14.42
N PHE A 251 0.90 -3.47 13.75
CA PHE A 251 1.55 -2.87 12.58
C PHE A 251 2.35 -1.59 12.87
N TYR A 252 2.51 -1.17 14.13
CA TYR A 252 3.28 0.06 14.43
C TYR A 252 4.73 -0.08 13.96
N THR A 253 5.37 -1.25 14.16
CA THR A 253 6.75 -1.50 13.73
C THR A 253 6.87 -1.41 12.21
N PHE A 254 5.90 -1.96 11.48
CA PHE A 254 5.85 -1.89 10.01
C PHE A 254 5.71 -0.43 9.55
N ALA A 255 4.88 0.38 10.22
CA ALA A 255 4.72 1.79 9.91
C ALA A 255 5.99 2.63 10.17
N ILE A 256 6.73 2.35 11.24
CA ILE A 256 8.03 2.99 11.51
C ILE A 256 9.03 2.64 10.40
N VAL A 257 9.16 1.34 10.10
CA VAL A 257 10.17 0.85 9.14
C VAL A 257 9.86 1.26 7.70
N ASP A 258 8.59 1.21 7.29
CA ASP A 258 8.19 1.51 5.90
C ASP A 258 8.14 3.02 5.62
N LYS A 259 7.60 3.80 6.56
CA LYS A 259 7.29 5.22 6.36
C LYS A 259 8.14 6.19 7.17
N ASN A 260 9.12 5.70 7.92
CA ASN A 260 9.95 6.51 8.82
C ASN A 260 9.11 7.35 9.81
N MET A 261 7.95 6.83 10.23
CA MET A 261 7.01 7.54 11.10
C MET A 261 7.59 7.74 12.51
N GLY A 262 7.19 8.85 13.13
CA GLY A 262 7.46 9.10 14.54
C GLY A 262 6.74 8.10 15.47
N PRO A 263 7.10 8.05 16.77
CA PRO A 263 6.56 7.06 17.70
C PRO A 263 5.04 7.12 17.83
N ILE A 264 4.47 8.30 18.10
CA ILE A 264 3.00 8.47 18.28
C ILE A 264 2.25 8.30 16.95
N GLU A 265 2.84 8.80 15.87
CA GLU A 265 2.26 8.71 14.53
C GLU A 265 2.14 7.25 14.09
N SER A 266 3.18 6.44 14.31
CA SER A 266 3.18 5.02 13.94
C SER A 266 2.12 4.20 14.68
N LEU A 267 1.92 4.47 15.97
CA LEU A 267 0.87 3.83 16.78
C LEU A 267 -0.53 4.23 16.28
N SER A 268 -0.71 5.52 15.97
CA SER A 268 -1.97 6.04 15.41
C SER A 268 -2.26 5.46 14.02
N ALA A 269 -1.23 5.33 13.18
CA ALA A 269 -1.33 4.72 11.86
C ALA A 269 -1.74 3.24 11.98
N SER A 270 -1.11 2.47 12.86
CA SER A 270 -1.48 1.07 13.12
C SER A 270 -2.92 0.95 13.64
N TRP A 271 -3.33 1.82 14.56
CA TRP A 271 -4.68 1.81 15.14
C TRP A 271 -5.77 2.04 14.09
N ASN A 272 -5.52 2.99 13.19
CA ASN A 272 -6.44 3.33 12.11
C ASN A 272 -6.47 2.22 11.04
N MET A 273 -5.31 1.65 10.72
CA MET A 273 -5.19 0.57 9.73
C MET A 273 -5.95 -0.70 10.12
N THR A 274 -6.04 -0.98 11.41
CA THR A 274 -6.64 -2.22 11.96
C THR A 274 -8.11 -2.04 12.39
N ARG A 275 -8.70 -0.86 12.21
CA ARG A 275 -10.02 -0.52 12.76
C ARG A 275 -11.16 -1.36 12.20
N ASP A 276 -11.16 -1.56 10.90
CA ASP A 276 -12.30 -2.18 10.22
C ASP A 276 -12.10 -3.69 9.98
N VAL A 277 -10.92 -4.23 10.31
CA VAL A 277 -10.50 -5.62 10.01
C VAL A 277 -10.08 -6.42 11.23
N LYS A 278 -10.49 -6.00 12.44
CA LYS A 278 -10.06 -6.61 13.71
C LYS A 278 -10.34 -8.11 13.81
N MET A 279 -11.45 -8.60 13.27
CA MET A 279 -11.82 -10.02 13.33
C MET A 279 -10.97 -10.87 12.40
N ASP A 280 -10.72 -10.38 11.18
CA ASP A 280 -9.85 -11.04 10.21
C ASP A 280 -8.40 -11.11 10.74
N LEU A 281 -7.93 -10.03 11.37
CA LEU A 281 -6.61 -10.00 12.01
C LEU A 281 -6.52 -10.90 13.25
N LEU A 282 -7.57 -10.98 14.07
CA LEU A 282 -7.63 -11.91 15.19
C LEU A 282 -7.52 -13.36 14.69
N LEU A 283 -8.26 -13.69 13.63
CA LEU A 283 -8.24 -15.04 13.05
C LEU A 283 -6.89 -15.36 12.41
N LEU A 284 -6.28 -14.40 11.70
CA LEU A 284 -4.91 -14.52 11.19
C LEU A 284 -3.94 -14.80 12.34
N LEU A 285 -3.98 -14.02 13.41
CA LEU A 285 -3.06 -14.16 14.54
C LEU A 285 -3.24 -15.51 15.25
N LEU A 286 -4.48 -15.97 15.41
CA LEU A 286 -4.77 -17.28 15.97
C LEU A 286 -4.26 -18.42 15.09
N LEU A 287 -4.40 -18.30 13.77
CA LEU A 287 -3.92 -19.31 12.83
C LEU A 287 -2.38 -19.34 12.79
N LEU A 288 -1.73 -18.18 12.77
CA LEU A 288 -0.27 -18.08 12.89
C LEU A 288 0.23 -18.64 14.22
N LEU A 289 -0.50 -18.42 15.32
CA LEU A 289 -0.17 -19.01 16.62
C LEU A 289 -0.21 -20.55 16.54
N VAL A 290 -1.27 -21.13 15.99
CA VAL A 290 -1.38 -22.59 15.80
C VAL A 290 -0.26 -23.13 14.92
N ILE A 291 0.06 -22.46 13.81
CA ILE A 291 1.16 -22.86 12.92
C ILE A 291 2.50 -22.85 13.66
N ASN A 292 2.79 -21.82 14.45
CA ASN A 292 4.03 -21.75 15.22
C ASN A 292 4.09 -22.79 16.35
N ILE A 293 2.96 -23.09 17.02
CA ILE A 293 2.89 -24.16 18.02
C ILE A 293 3.18 -25.51 17.36
N ILE A 294 2.57 -25.80 16.20
CA ILE A 294 2.83 -27.04 15.44
C ILE A 294 4.31 -27.11 15.02
N GLY A 295 4.87 -25.99 14.57
CA GLY A 295 6.30 -25.87 14.28
C GLY A 295 7.21 -26.07 15.50
N ALA A 296 6.72 -25.83 16.71
CA ALA A 296 7.47 -26.01 17.96
C ALA A 296 7.57 -27.47 18.39
N ILE A 297 6.59 -28.30 18.05
CA ILE A 297 6.51 -29.72 18.44
C ILE A 297 7.81 -30.51 18.10
N PRO A 298 8.41 -30.39 16.90
CA PRO A 298 9.68 -31.07 16.57
C PRO A 298 10.89 -30.36 17.21
N LEU A 299 10.89 -30.21 18.55
CA LEU A 299 11.97 -29.57 19.33
C LEU A 299 12.32 -28.15 18.87
N GLY A 300 11.34 -27.40 18.37
CA GLY A 300 11.54 -26.04 17.88
C GLY A 300 12.17 -25.94 16.48
N LEU A 301 12.53 -27.05 15.82
CA LEU A 301 13.13 -26.99 14.48
C LEU A 301 12.16 -26.43 13.43
N GLY A 302 10.85 -26.62 13.60
CA GLY A 302 9.86 -26.03 12.73
C GLY A 302 9.76 -24.51 12.87
N LEU A 303 10.15 -23.91 14.01
CA LEU A 303 10.16 -22.44 14.18
C LEU A 303 11.10 -21.74 13.20
N LEU A 304 12.16 -22.43 12.76
CA LEU A 304 13.08 -21.90 11.74
C LEU A 304 12.36 -21.56 10.43
N ILE A 305 11.21 -22.19 10.17
CA ILE A 305 10.39 -21.97 8.97
C ILE A 305 9.10 -21.22 9.32
N THR A 306 8.41 -21.58 10.42
CA THR A 306 7.12 -20.98 10.74
C THR A 306 7.23 -19.50 11.15
N VAL A 307 8.33 -19.10 11.81
CA VAL A 307 8.58 -17.69 12.17
C VAL A 307 8.69 -16.80 10.92
N PRO A 308 9.57 -17.08 9.94
CA PRO A 308 9.64 -16.25 8.73
C PRO A 308 8.36 -16.32 7.90
N VAL A 309 7.69 -17.46 7.84
CA VAL A 309 6.37 -17.57 7.18
C VAL A 309 5.35 -16.64 7.83
N SER A 310 5.32 -16.59 9.17
CA SER A 310 4.38 -15.73 9.92
C SER A 310 4.65 -14.25 9.68
N SER A 311 5.92 -13.86 9.74
CA SER A 311 6.31 -12.46 9.52
C SER A 311 6.09 -12.00 8.07
N LEU A 312 6.29 -12.87 7.08
CA LEU A 312 5.97 -12.59 5.68
C LEU A 312 4.46 -12.54 5.42
N ALA A 313 3.68 -13.38 6.11
CA ALA A 313 2.22 -13.27 6.06
C ALA A 313 1.76 -11.91 6.63
N CYS A 314 2.35 -11.46 7.74
CA CYS A 314 2.09 -10.14 8.30
C CYS A 314 2.52 -9.00 7.35
N SER A 315 3.68 -9.10 6.68
CA SER A 315 4.12 -8.07 5.72
C SER A 315 3.20 -8.01 4.48
N TYR A 316 2.71 -9.15 3.99
CA TYR A 316 1.71 -9.21 2.93
C TYR A 316 0.41 -8.51 3.34
N VAL A 317 -0.11 -8.82 4.53
CA VAL A 317 -1.34 -8.22 5.06
C VAL A 317 -1.16 -6.73 5.27
N TYR A 318 -0.02 -6.30 5.83
CA TYR A 318 0.32 -4.88 5.98
C TYR A 318 0.24 -4.14 4.63
N ARG A 319 0.90 -4.65 3.58
CA ARG A 319 0.86 -4.05 2.24
C ARG A 319 -0.56 -4.03 1.65
N ARG A 320 -1.40 -5.01 1.98
CA ARG A 320 -2.79 -5.06 1.50
C ARG A 320 -3.64 -3.99 2.18
N LEU A 321 -3.53 -3.86 3.51
CA LEU A 321 -4.23 -2.85 4.29
C LEU A 321 -3.75 -1.43 3.96
N GLN A 322 -2.46 -1.24 3.73
CA GLN A 322 -1.90 0.03 3.29
C GLN A 322 -2.49 0.51 1.96
N ARG A 323 -2.50 -0.36 0.94
CA ARG A 323 -3.11 -0.07 -0.38
C ARG A 323 -4.59 0.30 -0.29
N ARG A 324 -5.30 -0.24 0.69
CA ARG A 324 -6.71 0.06 0.95
C ARG A 324 -6.91 1.48 1.49
N ILE A 325 -6.02 1.94 2.37
CA ILE A 325 -6.08 3.30 2.96
C ILE A 325 -5.63 4.36 1.95
N GLU A 326 -4.57 4.08 1.17
CA GLU A 326 -4.01 5.02 0.19
C GLU A 326 -4.85 5.12 -1.10
N GLY A 327 -5.73 4.14 -1.34
CA GLY A 327 -6.56 4.06 -2.55
C GLY A 327 -5.74 3.78 -3.83
N PRO A 328 -6.40 3.55 -4.98
CA PRO A 328 -5.73 3.23 -6.24
C PRO A 328 -4.86 4.35 -6.83
N ALA A 329 -4.74 5.51 -6.17
CA ALA A 329 -3.93 6.63 -6.65
C ALA A 329 -2.41 6.42 -6.50
N ALA A 330 -1.97 5.55 -5.58
CA ALA A 330 -0.53 5.32 -5.33
C ALA A 330 0.12 4.29 -6.27
N ALA A 331 -0.67 3.49 -7.01
CA ALA A 331 -0.16 2.48 -7.93
C ALA A 331 0.44 3.06 -9.23
N GLY A 332 0.34 4.37 -9.45
CA GLY A 332 0.80 5.06 -10.66
C GLY A 332 2.20 5.67 -10.60
N PHE A 333 2.92 5.56 -9.48
CA PHE A 333 4.23 6.22 -9.31
C PHE A 333 5.44 5.27 -9.23
N ALA A 334 5.23 3.98 -9.43
CA ALA A 334 6.31 2.97 -9.41
C ALA A 334 6.38 2.17 -10.73
N ALA A 335 6.38 2.87 -11.86
CA ALA A 335 6.72 2.32 -13.17
C ALA A 335 7.98 3.02 -13.72
#